data_AF-A0A151ZBI3-F1
#
_entry.id   AF-A0A151ZBI3-F1
#
_cell.length_a   1.000
_cell.length_b   1.000
_cell.length_c   1.000
_cell.angle_alpha   90.00
_cell.angle_beta   90.00
_cell.angle_gamma   90.00
#
_symmetry.space_group_name_H-M   'P 1'
#
loop_
_entity.id
_entity.type
_entity.pdbx_description
1 polymer ?
#
loop_
_entity_poly.entity_id
_entity_poly.type
_entity_poly.pdbx_seq_one_letter_code
_entity_poly.pdbx_strand_id
1 'polypeptide(L)'
;MRSFIVLSILLVSFLAAVSAEGNVVNLTPENFDSVVDGAKTVFVKFYAPWCGHCKKLAPDYEIIADTFSSSKSVVIAKVDCDVETNKALCSKYDVSGYPTLKIFAKSVEPKDYNGMRSVDEIVTFVNNNAGTNIKIKKAPSNVVDLTPENFEKIVLDSSKDVLVEFFAPWCGHCKKLAPDYEIVANTFANDADVVIAKMDCDAETNKPTCTKYGITGFPTLKYFSKTNKDGEKYEQGRDIDTFVTFINKNAGTKRVKGGKLIQGAGRIETLDAIASKFVESTKDAREKLLAEAETLAKDVAADLKADAAFYIKTMKTIVEKSKDYLTSESARLSKIVQGTVSGKKLDEFTKKINILSSFNQS
;
A
#
# COMPACT_ATOMS: atom_id res chain seq x y z
N MET A 1 4.66 65.64 -37.88
CA MET A 1 3.33 65.17 -37.41
C MET A 1 3.53 63.74 -36.93
N ARG A 2 3.04 63.42 -35.72
CA ARG A 2 3.50 62.35 -34.83
C ARG A 2 3.27 60.92 -35.35
N SER A 3 4.32 60.08 -35.32
CA SER A 3 4.23 58.62 -35.47
C SER A 3 3.57 57.98 -34.24
N PHE A 4 2.54 57.17 -34.45
CA PHE A 4 1.96 56.30 -33.43
C PHE A 4 2.60 54.91 -33.51
N ILE A 5 3.27 54.50 -32.43
CA ILE A 5 3.70 53.11 -32.21
C ILE A 5 2.57 52.43 -31.43
N VAL A 6 1.94 51.42 -32.04
CA VAL A 6 0.96 50.55 -31.39
C VAL A 6 1.72 49.43 -30.69
N LEU A 7 1.74 49.46 -29.36
CA LEU A 7 2.34 48.41 -28.52
C LEU A 7 1.25 47.41 -28.13
N SER A 8 1.19 46.27 -28.83
CA SER A 8 0.33 45.14 -28.46
C SER A 8 0.87 44.46 -27.21
N ILE A 9 0.13 44.53 -26.11
CA ILE A 9 0.41 43.81 -24.87
C ILE A 9 -0.17 42.39 -25.00
N LEU A 10 0.70 41.40 -25.15
CA LEU A 10 0.36 39.98 -25.06
C LEU A 10 0.14 39.62 -23.58
N LEU A 11 -1.11 39.38 -23.20
CA LEU A 11 -1.49 38.90 -21.87
C LEU A 11 -1.16 37.39 -21.77
N VAL A 12 -0.02 37.06 -21.15
CA VAL A 12 0.35 35.65 -20.88
C VAL A 12 -0.37 35.21 -19.60
N SER A 13 -1.42 34.41 -19.75
CA SER A 13 -2.10 33.75 -18.63
C SER A 13 -1.20 32.67 -18.04
N PHE A 14 -0.58 32.96 -16.90
CA PHE A 14 0.23 32.00 -16.14
C PHE A 14 -0.71 31.05 -15.40
N LEU A 15 -0.96 29.86 -15.96
CA LEU A 15 -1.63 28.77 -15.25
C LEU A 15 -0.67 28.25 -14.18
N ALA A 16 -0.85 28.70 -12.94
CA ALA A 16 -0.18 28.13 -11.78
C ALA A 16 -0.61 26.67 -11.64
N ALA A 17 0.35 25.74 -11.82
CA ALA A 17 0.11 24.33 -11.62
C ALA A 17 -0.16 24.07 -10.13
N VAL A 18 -1.41 23.72 -9.80
CA VAL A 18 -1.78 23.25 -8.47
C VAL A 18 -1.06 21.92 -8.25
N SER A 19 -0.09 21.92 -7.34
CA SER A 19 0.55 20.68 -6.86
C SER A 19 -0.41 20.02 -5.87
N ALA A 20 -1.03 18.92 -6.28
CA ALA A 20 -1.80 18.06 -5.41
C ALA A 20 -0.91 16.89 -4.94
N GLU A 21 -0.81 16.69 -3.63
CA GLU A 21 -0.32 15.43 -3.07
C GLU A 21 -1.54 14.51 -2.93
N GLY A 22 -1.74 13.60 -3.89
CA GLY A 22 -2.96 12.79 -3.94
C GLY A 22 -4.19 13.64 -4.33
N ASN A 23 -5.37 13.29 -3.78
CA ASN A 23 -6.61 14.04 -4.01
C ASN A 23 -6.79 15.21 -3.02
N VAL A 24 -5.85 15.42 -2.09
CA VAL A 24 -5.86 16.57 -1.16
C VAL A 24 -5.18 17.76 -1.83
N VAL A 25 -5.93 18.84 -2.04
CA VAL A 25 -5.39 20.08 -2.62
C VAL A 25 -4.51 20.79 -1.60
N ASN A 26 -3.25 21.07 -1.96
CA ASN A 26 -2.37 21.87 -1.12
C ASN A 26 -2.66 23.36 -1.35
N LEU A 27 -3.09 24.05 -0.30
CA LEU A 27 -3.40 25.46 -0.35
C LEU A 27 -2.24 26.29 0.18
N THR A 28 -1.96 27.35 -0.56
CA THR A 28 -0.95 28.36 -0.26
C THR A 28 -1.56 29.75 -0.51
N PRO A 29 -0.96 30.85 -0.02
CA PRO A 29 -1.47 32.19 -0.28
C PRO A 29 -1.73 32.48 -1.77
N GLU A 30 -0.94 31.89 -2.67
CA GLU A 30 -1.04 32.11 -4.12
C GLU A 30 -2.30 31.50 -4.74
N ASN A 31 -2.86 30.43 -4.15
CA ASN A 31 -4.01 29.72 -4.72
C ASN A 31 -5.26 29.75 -3.82
N PHE A 32 -5.15 30.14 -2.55
CA PHE A 32 -6.22 30.00 -1.56
C PHE A 32 -7.52 30.67 -2.02
N ASP A 33 -7.45 31.95 -2.39
CA ASP A 33 -8.64 32.72 -2.77
C ASP A 33 -9.30 32.20 -4.07
N SER A 34 -8.52 31.58 -4.97
CA SER A 34 -9.05 30.98 -6.19
C SER A 34 -9.77 29.65 -5.96
N VAL A 35 -9.35 28.90 -4.93
CA VAL A 35 -9.99 27.62 -4.57
C VAL A 35 -11.18 27.86 -3.64
N VAL A 36 -11.08 28.88 -2.78
CA VAL A 36 -12.09 29.28 -1.78
C VAL A 36 -12.79 30.56 -2.27
N ASP A 37 -13.30 30.54 -3.50
CA ASP A 37 -13.99 31.66 -4.15
C ASP A 37 -15.50 31.71 -3.84
N GLY A 38 -16.01 30.72 -3.11
CA GLY A 38 -17.42 30.54 -2.81
C GLY A 38 -18.21 29.72 -3.84
N ALA A 39 -17.61 29.28 -4.96
CA ALA A 39 -18.29 28.46 -5.95
C ALA A 39 -18.49 27.00 -5.48
N LYS A 40 -17.56 26.49 -4.66
CA LYS A 40 -17.56 25.12 -4.14
C LYS A 40 -17.56 25.08 -2.62
N THR A 41 -17.92 23.93 -2.06
CA THR A 41 -17.67 23.64 -0.64
C THR A 41 -16.24 23.17 -0.47
N VAL A 42 -15.43 23.89 0.31
CA VAL A 42 -14.03 23.52 0.58
C VAL A 42 -13.87 23.12 2.04
N PHE A 43 -13.38 21.91 2.31
CA PHE A 43 -13.01 21.48 3.66
C PHE A 43 -11.49 21.53 3.80
N VAL A 44 -11.00 22.33 4.75
CA VAL A 44 -9.58 22.65 4.89
C VAL A 44 -9.04 22.13 6.22
N LYS A 45 -7.93 21.39 6.15
CA LYS A 45 -7.10 21.00 7.30
C LYS A 45 -5.88 21.91 7.41
N PHE A 46 -5.84 22.73 8.45
CA PHE A 46 -4.66 23.48 8.84
C PHE A 46 -3.80 22.61 9.77
N TYR A 47 -2.54 22.39 9.41
CA TYR A 47 -1.66 21.43 10.09
C TYR A 47 -0.21 21.91 10.20
N ALA A 48 0.61 21.15 10.93
CA ALA A 48 2.06 21.25 10.92
C ALA A 48 2.68 19.84 10.81
N PRO A 49 3.80 19.64 10.10
CA PRO A 49 4.35 18.31 9.79
C PRO A 49 4.93 17.62 11.04
N TRP A 50 5.33 18.37 12.06
CA TRP A 50 5.81 17.83 13.33
C TRP A 50 4.68 17.40 14.29
N CYS A 51 3.42 17.75 14.02
CA CYS A 51 2.30 17.48 14.92
C CYS A 51 1.84 16.01 14.86
N GLY A 52 1.95 15.29 15.99
CA GLY A 52 1.53 13.89 16.09
C GLY A 52 0.05 13.64 15.78
N HIS A 53 -0.85 14.52 16.23
CA HIS A 53 -2.29 14.42 15.92
C HIS A 53 -2.58 14.63 14.43
N CYS A 54 -1.81 15.48 13.75
CA CYS A 54 -1.92 15.68 12.31
C CYS A 54 -1.48 14.42 11.55
N LYS A 55 -0.36 13.81 11.96
CA LYS A 55 0.12 12.54 11.40
C LYS A 55 -0.90 11.42 11.56
N LYS A 56 -1.57 11.35 12.73
CA LYS A 56 -2.61 10.35 12.99
C LYS A 56 -3.85 10.55 12.10
N LEU A 57 -4.26 11.79 11.83
CA LEU A 57 -5.41 12.10 10.97
C LEU A 57 -5.07 12.02 9.48
N ALA A 58 -3.80 12.15 9.09
CA ALA A 58 -3.38 12.17 7.68
C ALA A 58 -3.96 11.02 6.83
N PRO A 59 -3.87 9.73 7.21
CA PRO A 59 -4.42 8.63 6.40
C PRO A 59 -5.94 8.73 6.21
N ASP A 60 -6.69 9.03 7.28
CA ASP A 60 -8.15 9.21 7.20
C ASP A 60 -8.53 10.41 6.33
N TYR A 61 -7.71 11.48 6.36
CA TYR A 61 -7.92 12.67 5.54
C TYR A 61 -7.75 12.40 4.04
N GLU A 62 -6.81 11.52 3.66
CA GLU A 62 -6.68 11.05 2.27
C GLU A 62 -7.92 10.25 1.84
N ILE A 63 -8.47 9.38 2.70
CA ILE A 63 -9.72 8.64 2.41
C ILE A 63 -10.89 9.61 2.19
N ILE A 64 -10.96 10.68 2.99
CA ILE A 64 -11.97 11.73 2.83
C ILE A 64 -11.78 12.44 1.48
N ALA A 65 -10.56 12.80 1.11
CA ALA A 65 -10.26 13.41 -0.19
C ALA A 65 -10.62 12.49 -1.36
N ASP A 66 -10.26 11.21 -1.29
CA ASP A 66 -10.62 10.20 -2.27
C ASP A 66 -12.13 10.02 -2.40
N THR A 67 -12.86 10.08 -1.28
CA THR A 67 -14.32 10.03 -1.24
C THR A 67 -14.94 11.14 -2.08
N PHE A 68 -14.41 12.37 -1.98
CA PHE A 68 -14.93 13.53 -2.71
C PHE A 68 -14.21 13.80 -4.04
N SER A 69 -13.23 12.98 -4.44
CA SER A 69 -12.39 13.21 -5.63
C SER A 69 -13.17 13.40 -6.95
N SER A 70 -14.29 12.70 -7.13
CA SER A 70 -15.15 12.84 -8.31
C SER A 70 -16.20 13.95 -8.19
N SER A 71 -16.27 14.64 -7.06
CA SER A 71 -17.24 15.71 -6.82
C SER A 71 -16.86 16.98 -7.56
N LYS A 72 -17.82 17.58 -8.27
CA LYS A 72 -17.63 18.90 -8.91
C LYS A 72 -17.83 20.05 -7.93
N SER A 73 -18.48 19.80 -6.79
CA SER A 73 -18.91 20.83 -5.83
C SER A 73 -18.19 20.78 -4.48
N VAL A 74 -17.30 19.81 -4.26
CA VAL A 74 -16.56 19.64 -3.01
C VAL A 74 -15.06 19.56 -3.29
N VAL A 75 -14.27 20.27 -2.49
CA VAL A 75 -12.80 20.20 -2.50
C VAL A 75 -12.32 19.87 -1.09
N ILE A 76 -11.42 18.90 -0.96
CA ILE A 76 -10.73 18.57 0.28
C ILE A 76 -9.30 19.11 0.18
N ALA A 77 -8.88 19.90 1.16
CA ALA A 77 -7.67 20.70 1.06
C ALA A 77 -6.89 20.76 2.37
N LYS A 78 -5.61 21.12 2.29
CA LYS A 78 -4.74 21.30 3.47
C LYS A 78 -3.90 22.56 3.33
N VAL A 79 -3.54 23.16 4.46
CA VAL A 79 -2.58 24.27 4.55
C VAL A 79 -1.53 23.87 5.59
N ASP A 80 -0.26 23.90 5.20
CA ASP A 80 0.86 23.71 6.12
C ASP A 80 1.19 25.04 6.80
N CYS A 81 0.85 25.19 8.08
CA CYS A 81 1.08 26.41 8.85
C CYS A 81 2.50 26.53 9.43
N ASP A 82 3.34 25.50 9.25
CA ASP A 82 4.76 25.53 9.64
C ASP A 82 5.63 26.21 8.57
N VAL A 83 5.13 26.27 7.32
CA VAL A 83 5.75 27.01 6.22
C VAL A 83 5.60 28.52 6.44
N GLU A 84 6.71 29.26 6.41
CA GLU A 84 6.74 30.70 6.69
C GLU A 84 5.75 31.51 5.85
N THR A 85 5.65 31.22 4.55
CA THR A 85 4.75 31.92 3.63
C THR A 85 3.27 31.71 3.98
N ASN A 86 2.92 30.61 4.65
CA ASN A 86 1.54 30.28 5.00
C ASN A 86 1.12 30.85 6.37
N LYS A 87 2.05 31.35 7.20
CA LYS A 87 1.74 31.79 8.56
C LYS A 87 0.67 32.87 8.61
N ALA A 88 0.78 33.89 7.75
CA ALA A 88 -0.21 34.97 7.68
C ALA A 88 -1.61 34.45 7.30
N LEU A 89 -1.68 33.47 6.40
CA LEU A 89 -2.93 32.80 6.02
C LEU A 89 -3.52 32.00 7.19
N CYS A 90 -2.70 31.28 7.93
CA CYS A 90 -3.15 30.54 9.12
C CYS A 90 -3.62 31.47 10.24
N SER A 91 -2.91 32.59 10.47
CA SER A 91 -3.33 33.63 11.41
C SER A 91 -4.63 34.32 10.99
N LYS A 92 -4.82 34.61 9.70
CA LYS A 92 -6.07 35.19 9.15
C LYS A 92 -7.30 34.35 9.51
N TYR A 93 -7.16 33.04 9.62
CA TYR A 93 -8.24 32.12 9.96
C TYR A 93 -8.19 31.61 11.41
N ASP A 94 -7.53 32.36 12.31
CA ASP A 94 -7.48 32.08 13.75
C ASP A 94 -6.99 30.66 14.10
N VAL A 95 -6.00 30.15 13.36
CA VAL A 95 -5.40 28.84 13.64
C VAL A 95 -4.41 28.96 14.80
N SER A 96 -4.82 28.56 16.00
CA SER A 96 -3.99 28.57 17.21
C SER A 96 -3.50 27.18 17.64
N GLY A 97 -3.95 26.11 16.97
CA GLY A 97 -3.62 24.73 17.28
C GLY A 97 -3.84 23.79 16.11
N TYR A 98 -3.27 22.57 16.20
CA TYR A 98 -3.24 21.62 15.08
C TYR A 98 -3.74 20.22 15.47
N PRO A 99 -4.45 19.53 14.56
CA PRO A 99 -5.07 20.07 13.35
C PRO A 99 -6.28 20.96 13.69
N THR A 100 -6.46 22.04 12.93
CA THR A 100 -7.69 22.85 12.91
C THR A 100 -8.43 22.55 11.61
N LEU A 101 -9.72 22.24 11.69
CA LEU A 101 -10.55 21.83 10.57
C LEU A 101 -11.65 22.86 10.33
N LYS A 102 -11.75 23.39 9.12
CA LYS A 102 -12.74 24.41 8.74
C LYS A 102 -13.44 24.06 7.44
N ILE A 103 -14.71 24.44 7.32
CA ILE A 103 -15.50 24.29 6.08
C ILE A 103 -15.93 25.63 5.53
N PHE A 104 -15.70 25.83 4.25
CA PHE A 104 -16.11 26.97 3.45
C PHE A 104 -17.26 26.51 2.56
N ALA A 105 -18.49 26.56 3.07
CA ALA A 105 -19.65 25.93 2.42
C ALA A 105 -20.23 26.85 1.33
N LYS A 106 -19.64 26.85 0.12
CA LYS A 106 -19.95 27.80 -0.96
C LYS A 106 -19.91 29.25 -0.48
N SER A 107 -18.88 29.54 0.31
CA SER A 107 -18.67 30.82 0.99
C SER A 107 -17.17 31.05 1.14
N VAL A 108 -16.75 32.31 1.22
CA VAL A 108 -15.37 32.70 1.61
C VAL A 108 -15.18 32.70 3.14
N GLU A 109 -16.29 32.67 3.88
CA GLU A 109 -16.31 32.62 5.34
C GLU A 109 -16.37 31.17 5.84
N PRO A 110 -15.46 30.75 6.74
CA PRO A 110 -15.42 29.40 7.26
C PRO A 110 -16.39 29.17 8.41
N LYS A 111 -16.72 27.90 8.64
CA LYS A 111 -17.25 27.38 9.90
C LYS A 111 -16.27 26.38 10.49
N ASP A 112 -16.10 26.41 11.80
CA ASP A 112 -15.25 25.45 12.49
C ASP A 112 -15.89 24.07 12.56
N TYR A 113 -15.05 23.03 12.43
CA TYR A 113 -15.43 21.66 12.69
C TYR A 113 -14.80 21.18 14.00
N ASN A 114 -15.66 20.96 15.00
CA ASN A 114 -15.28 20.51 16.35
C ASN A 114 -15.75 19.08 16.67
N GLY A 115 -16.25 18.33 15.67
CA GLY A 115 -16.71 16.95 15.82
C GLY A 115 -15.58 15.91 15.89
N MET A 116 -15.94 14.64 15.95
CA MET A 116 -14.95 13.54 15.99
C MET A 116 -14.23 13.40 14.66
N ARG A 117 -12.90 13.30 14.71
CA ARG A 117 -12.04 13.24 13.52
C ARG A 117 -12.00 11.83 12.89
N SER A 118 -13.16 11.20 12.71
CA SER A 118 -13.32 9.94 11.98
C SER A 118 -13.77 10.20 10.54
N VAL A 119 -13.49 9.26 9.63
CA VAL A 119 -13.91 9.35 8.23
C VAL A 119 -15.43 9.51 8.12
N ASP A 120 -16.20 8.69 8.83
CA ASP A 120 -17.66 8.69 8.77
C ASP A 120 -18.27 10.04 9.18
N GLU A 121 -17.79 10.62 10.27
CA GLU A 121 -18.35 11.86 10.80
C GLU A 121 -17.96 13.07 9.95
N ILE A 122 -16.71 13.13 9.49
CA ILE A 122 -16.27 14.21 8.59
C ILE A 122 -16.99 14.11 7.25
N VAL A 123 -17.13 12.92 6.65
CA VAL A 123 -17.85 12.76 5.38
C VAL A 123 -19.31 13.16 5.53
N THR A 124 -19.95 12.78 6.64
CA THR A 124 -21.32 13.21 6.96
C THR A 124 -21.41 14.73 7.08
N PHE A 125 -20.48 15.36 7.82
CA PHE A 125 -20.43 16.81 7.99
C PHE A 125 -20.23 17.56 6.66
N VAL A 126 -19.29 17.11 5.82
CA VAL A 126 -19.03 17.71 4.51
C VAL A 126 -20.25 17.54 3.60
N ASN A 127 -20.87 16.36 3.56
CA ASN A 127 -22.09 16.11 2.79
C ASN A 127 -23.22 17.06 3.19
N ASN A 128 -23.47 17.22 4.49
CA ASN A 128 -24.52 18.10 5.01
C ASN A 128 -24.30 19.56 4.60
N ASN A 129 -23.05 20.05 4.66
CA ASN A 129 -22.73 21.43 4.28
C ASN A 129 -22.64 21.63 2.75
N ALA A 130 -22.37 20.58 1.98
CA ALA A 130 -22.31 20.63 0.53
C ALA A 130 -23.66 20.37 -0.15
N GLY A 131 -24.65 19.85 0.59
CA GLY A 131 -25.91 19.37 0.02
C GLY A 131 -25.72 18.11 -0.84
N THR A 132 -24.79 17.24 -0.48
CA THR A 132 -24.46 16.01 -1.20
C THR A 132 -24.75 14.76 -0.37
N ASN A 133 -24.75 13.58 -1.00
CA ASN A 133 -24.87 12.28 -0.33
C ASN A 133 -23.83 11.30 -0.88
N ILE A 134 -22.57 11.76 -0.91
CA ILE A 134 -21.45 10.97 -1.42
C ILE A 134 -21.09 9.93 -0.37
N LYS A 135 -21.07 8.66 -0.78
CA LYS A 135 -20.69 7.54 0.09
C LYS A 135 -19.17 7.43 0.17
N ILE A 136 -18.68 7.06 1.35
CA ILE A 136 -17.24 6.87 1.61
C ILE A 136 -16.66 5.92 0.57
N LYS A 137 -15.66 6.41 -0.16
CA LYS A 137 -14.89 5.57 -1.07
C LYS A 137 -13.89 4.80 -0.23
N LYS A 138 -14.35 3.69 0.35
CA LYS A 138 -13.43 2.72 0.94
C LYS A 138 -12.51 2.24 -0.18
N ALA A 139 -11.21 2.32 0.02
CA ALA A 139 -10.28 1.61 -0.84
C ALA A 139 -10.75 0.14 -0.91
N PRO A 140 -10.70 -0.51 -2.09
CA PRO A 140 -11.03 -1.91 -2.17
C PRO A 140 -10.19 -2.66 -1.13
N SER A 141 -10.88 -3.32 -0.20
CA SER A 141 -10.24 -4.11 0.84
C SER A 141 -9.67 -5.37 0.20
N ASN A 142 -8.45 -5.73 0.60
CA ASN A 142 -7.90 -7.05 0.30
C ASN A 142 -8.29 -8.09 1.36
N VAL A 143 -8.99 -7.68 2.43
CA VAL A 143 -9.65 -8.58 3.36
C VAL A 143 -10.95 -9.06 2.73
N VAL A 144 -11.02 -10.36 2.46
CA VAL A 144 -12.21 -10.96 1.88
C VAL A 144 -13.32 -11.06 2.93
N ASP A 145 -14.46 -10.45 2.66
CA ASP A 145 -15.69 -10.67 3.43
C ASP A 145 -16.28 -12.05 3.08
N LEU A 146 -16.29 -12.95 4.07
CA LEU A 146 -16.86 -14.28 3.92
C LEU A 146 -18.35 -14.28 4.21
N THR A 147 -19.06 -15.03 3.39
CA THR A 147 -20.46 -15.41 3.55
C THR A 147 -20.56 -16.92 3.40
N PRO A 148 -21.66 -17.57 3.80
CA PRO A 148 -21.83 -19.01 3.64
C PRO A 148 -21.62 -19.46 2.19
N GLU A 149 -22.01 -18.63 1.22
CA GLU A 149 -21.94 -18.94 -0.22
C GLU A 149 -20.52 -18.96 -0.77
N ASN A 150 -19.61 -18.14 -0.21
CA ASN A 150 -18.22 -18.05 -0.67
C ASN A 150 -17.23 -18.76 0.27
N PHE A 151 -17.62 -19.07 1.51
CA PHE A 151 -16.75 -19.68 2.52
C PHE A 151 -16.15 -20.98 1.99
N GLU A 152 -16.98 -21.88 1.47
CA GLU A 152 -16.50 -23.17 0.98
C GLU A 152 -15.54 -23.01 -0.22
N LYS A 153 -15.86 -22.11 -1.14
CA LYS A 153 -15.07 -21.89 -2.36
C LYS A 153 -13.70 -21.29 -2.08
N ILE A 154 -13.57 -20.52 -1.00
CA ILE A 154 -12.35 -19.79 -0.67
C ILE A 154 -11.56 -20.53 0.40
N VAL A 155 -12.20 -20.83 1.53
CA VAL A 155 -11.55 -21.41 2.71
C VAL A 155 -11.17 -22.87 2.46
N LEU A 156 -12.04 -23.63 1.79
CA LEU A 156 -11.82 -25.07 1.56
C LEU A 156 -11.05 -25.37 0.26
N ASP A 157 -10.66 -24.35 -0.52
CA ASP A 157 -9.78 -24.53 -1.68
C ASP A 157 -8.39 -25.02 -1.22
N SER A 158 -8.04 -26.25 -1.61
CA SER A 158 -6.76 -26.89 -1.24
C SER A 158 -5.54 -26.24 -1.89
N SER A 159 -5.74 -25.31 -2.83
CA SER A 159 -4.68 -24.46 -3.38
C SER A 159 -4.44 -23.18 -2.57
N LYS A 160 -5.21 -22.91 -1.51
CA LYS A 160 -5.13 -21.68 -0.71
C LYS A 160 -4.74 -21.93 0.74
N ASP A 161 -3.96 -21.00 1.28
CA ASP A 161 -3.72 -20.79 2.70
C ASP A 161 -4.57 -19.59 3.15
N VAL A 162 -5.51 -19.80 4.07
CA VAL A 162 -6.51 -18.79 4.42
C VAL A 162 -6.47 -18.48 5.92
N LEU A 163 -6.24 -17.21 6.27
CA LEU A 163 -6.41 -16.71 7.63
C LEU A 163 -7.79 -16.04 7.74
N VAL A 164 -8.64 -16.52 8.64
CA VAL A 164 -10.00 -16.03 8.84
C VAL A 164 -10.14 -15.38 10.22
N GLU A 165 -10.57 -14.12 10.25
CA GLU A 165 -11.05 -13.44 11.45
C GLU A 165 -12.56 -13.64 11.58
N PHE A 166 -12.99 -14.38 12.59
CA PHE A 166 -14.39 -14.44 13.01
C PHE A 166 -14.64 -13.31 14.03
N PHE A 167 -15.53 -12.38 13.68
CA PHE A 167 -15.74 -11.13 14.44
C PHE A 167 -17.22 -10.83 14.65
N ALA A 168 -17.50 -9.74 15.40
CA ALA A 168 -18.81 -9.13 15.49
C ALA A 168 -18.68 -7.59 15.36
N PRO A 169 -19.64 -6.86 14.76
CA PRO A 169 -19.49 -5.43 14.50
C PRO A 169 -19.44 -4.57 15.77
N TRP A 170 -20.04 -5.04 16.87
CA TRP A 170 -20.05 -4.34 18.15
C TRP A 170 -18.78 -4.60 18.99
N CYS A 171 -17.94 -5.56 18.61
CA CYS A 171 -16.74 -5.95 19.34
C CYS A 171 -15.62 -4.90 19.23
N GLY A 172 -15.29 -4.23 20.35
CA GLY A 172 -14.24 -3.20 20.39
C GLY A 172 -12.84 -3.71 20.03
N HIS A 173 -12.48 -4.94 20.46
CA HIS A 173 -11.20 -5.55 20.10
C HIS A 173 -11.09 -5.86 18.61
N CYS A 174 -12.20 -6.21 17.96
CA CYS A 174 -12.29 -6.48 16.53
C CYS A 174 -12.10 -5.17 15.74
N LYS A 175 -12.77 -4.09 16.17
CA LYS A 175 -12.56 -2.74 15.59
C LYS A 175 -11.10 -2.27 15.70
N LYS A 176 -10.41 -2.62 16.79
CA LYS A 176 -8.99 -2.30 16.98
C LYS A 176 -8.08 -3.13 16.07
N LEU A 177 -8.43 -4.38 15.78
CA LEU A 177 -7.65 -5.28 14.92
C LEU A 177 -7.83 -4.96 13.43
N ALA A 178 -9.04 -4.57 13.01
CA ALA A 178 -9.39 -4.30 11.62
C ALA A 178 -8.34 -3.50 10.80
N PRO A 179 -7.79 -2.35 11.27
CA PRO A 179 -6.79 -1.61 10.49
C PRO A 179 -5.47 -2.39 10.30
N ASP A 180 -5.01 -3.11 11.31
CA ASP A 180 -3.79 -3.93 11.20
C ASP A 180 -4.03 -5.15 10.31
N TYR A 181 -5.23 -5.73 10.36
CA TYR A 181 -5.64 -6.85 9.52
C TYR A 181 -5.71 -6.47 8.03
N GLU A 182 -6.13 -5.25 7.71
CA GLU A 182 -6.04 -4.68 6.36
C GLU A 182 -4.58 -4.55 5.89
N ILE A 183 -3.65 -4.14 6.77
CA ILE A 183 -2.22 -4.09 6.43
C ILE A 183 -1.68 -5.50 6.15
N VAL A 184 -2.11 -6.51 6.91
CA VAL A 184 -1.76 -7.91 6.67
C VAL A 184 -2.29 -8.36 5.30
N ALA A 185 -3.57 -8.10 4.99
CA ALA A 185 -4.14 -8.42 3.68
C ALA A 185 -3.39 -7.75 2.52
N ASN A 186 -3.06 -6.47 2.65
CA ASN A 186 -2.26 -5.74 1.66
C ASN A 186 -0.84 -6.30 1.53
N THR A 187 -0.25 -6.80 2.62
CA THR A 187 1.09 -7.39 2.60
C THR A 187 1.15 -8.66 1.75
N PHE A 188 0.06 -9.44 1.71
CA PHE A 188 -0.03 -10.68 0.94
C PHE A 188 -0.84 -10.55 -0.35
N ALA A 189 -1.23 -9.34 -0.77
CA ALA A 189 -2.09 -9.11 -1.93
C ALA A 189 -1.52 -9.63 -3.28
N ASN A 190 -0.20 -9.82 -3.36
CA ASN A 190 0.46 -10.38 -4.55
C ASN A 190 0.70 -11.90 -4.46
N ASP A 191 0.42 -12.52 -3.31
CA ASP A 191 0.54 -13.96 -3.11
C ASP A 191 -0.81 -14.62 -3.41
N ALA A 192 -0.97 -15.06 -4.66
CA ALA A 192 -2.26 -15.58 -5.15
C ALA A 192 -2.84 -16.73 -4.31
N ASP A 193 -1.98 -17.47 -3.59
CA ASP A 193 -2.37 -18.60 -2.77
C ASP A 193 -2.67 -18.24 -1.31
N VAL A 194 -2.46 -16.99 -0.91
CA VAL A 194 -2.76 -16.52 0.45
C VAL A 194 -4.01 -15.67 0.42
N VAL A 195 -4.96 -15.96 1.32
CA VAL A 195 -6.17 -15.17 1.48
C VAL A 195 -6.29 -14.73 2.93
N ILE A 196 -6.45 -13.42 3.13
CA ILE A 196 -6.80 -12.84 4.42
C ILE A 196 -8.29 -12.51 4.37
N ALA A 197 -9.06 -13.09 5.27
CA ALA A 197 -10.51 -13.06 5.22
C ALA A 197 -11.12 -12.79 6.60
N LYS A 198 -12.37 -12.36 6.62
CA LYS A 198 -13.15 -12.18 7.85
C LYS A 198 -14.59 -12.65 7.68
N MET A 199 -15.23 -13.08 8.75
CA MET A 199 -16.64 -13.47 8.77
C MET A 199 -17.33 -12.86 9.98
N ASP A 200 -18.41 -12.11 9.74
CA ASP A 200 -19.26 -11.56 10.80
C ASP A 200 -20.12 -12.68 11.39
N CYS A 201 -19.88 -13.08 12.63
CA CYS A 201 -20.64 -14.10 13.33
C CYS A 201 -21.87 -13.59 14.08
N ASP A 202 -22.07 -12.28 14.12
CA ASP A 202 -23.29 -11.65 14.65
C ASP A 202 -24.44 -11.74 13.63
N ALA A 203 -24.10 -11.74 12.33
CA ALA A 203 -25.05 -11.91 11.23
C ALA A 203 -25.72 -13.30 11.26
N GLU A 204 -27.07 -13.32 11.23
CA GLU A 204 -27.86 -14.54 11.34
C GLU A 204 -27.51 -15.59 10.28
N THR A 205 -27.24 -15.16 9.05
CA THR A 205 -26.85 -16.03 7.93
C THR A 205 -25.53 -16.76 8.18
N ASN A 206 -24.64 -16.18 8.98
CA ASN A 206 -23.29 -16.70 9.21
C ASN A 206 -23.20 -17.59 10.47
N LYS A 207 -24.17 -17.49 11.39
CA LYS A 207 -24.20 -18.24 12.66
C LYS A 207 -24.03 -19.75 12.50
N PRO A 208 -24.64 -20.44 11.51
CA PRO A 208 -24.41 -21.87 11.32
C PRO A 208 -22.94 -22.21 11.04
N THR A 209 -22.27 -21.44 10.19
CA THR A 209 -20.85 -21.62 9.88
C THR A 209 -19.98 -21.30 11.10
N CYS A 210 -20.26 -20.21 11.83
CA CYS A 210 -19.55 -19.88 13.07
C CYS A 210 -19.69 -20.98 14.14
N THR A 211 -20.89 -21.52 14.30
CA THR A 211 -21.16 -22.63 15.23
C THR A 211 -20.41 -23.88 14.81
N LYS A 212 -20.43 -24.24 13.52
CA LYS A 212 -19.69 -25.39 12.97
C LYS A 212 -18.20 -25.32 13.30
N TYR A 213 -17.59 -24.14 13.23
CA TYR A 213 -16.18 -23.94 13.56
C TYR A 213 -15.91 -23.61 15.03
N GLY A 214 -16.93 -23.72 15.90
CA GLY A 214 -16.77 -23.59 17.36
C GLY A 214 -16.42 -22.17 17.81
N ILE A 215 -16.93 -21.14 17.13
CA ILE A 215 -16.66 -19.74 17.48
C ILE A 215 -17.55 -19.33 18.66
N THR A 216 -16.94 -19.09 19.81
CA THR A 216 -17.63 -18.74 21.08
C THR A 216 -17.24 -17.37 21.64
N GLY A 217 -16.34 -16.64 20.96
CA GLY A 217 -15.89 -15.31 21.38
C GLY A 217 -15.15 -14.58 20.26
N PHE A 218 -14.96 -13.26 20.42
CA PHE A 218 -14.46 -12.38 19.36
C PHE A 218 -13.29 -11.47 19.79
N PRO A 219 -12.37 -11.15 18.86
CA PRO A 219 -12.19 -11.85 17.59
C PRO A 219 -11.56 -13.22 17.83
N THR A 220 -11.99 -14.22 17.05
CA THR A 220 -11.34 -15.54 16.98
C THR A 220 -10.70 -15.66 15.61
N LEU A 221 -9.41 -15.99 15.56
CA LEU A 221 -8.68 -16.18 14.32
C LEU A 221 -8.46 -17.68 14.10
N LYS A 222 -8.70 -18.16 12.87
CA LYS A 222 -8.33 -19.51 12.45
C LYS A 222 -7.55 -19.50 11.15
N TYR A 223 -6.60 -20.41 11.03
CA TYR A 223 -5.81 -20.63 9.84
C TYR A 223 -6.19 -21.95 9.19
N PHE A 224 -6.49 -21.90 7.89
CA PHE A 224 -6.87 -23.03 7.05
C PHE A 224 -5.77 -23.22 6.01
N SER A 225 -4.85 -24.16 6.25
CA SER A 225 -3.73 -24.38 5.34
C SER A 225 -4.18 -25.11 4.08
N LYS A 226 -3.32 -25.19 3.07
CA LYS A 226 -3.53 -26.06 1.89
C LYS A 226 -3.79 -27.53 2.26
N THR A 227 -3.28 -27.98 3.40
CA THR A 227 -3.35 -29.39 3.85
C THR A 227 -4.32 -29.65 5.00
N ASN A 228 -4.80 -28.61 5.69
CA ASN A 228 -5.76 -28.70 6.79
C ASN A 228 -6.91 -27.69 6.61
N LYS A 229 -8.07 -28.21 6.21
CA LYS A 229 -9.30 -27.43 5.95
C LYS A 229 -10.33 -27.46 7.08
N ASP A 230 -10.02 -28.17 8.18
CA ASP A 230 -10.80 -28.08 9.41
C ASP A 230 -10.46 -26.81 10.21
N GLY A 231 -9.28 -26.24 9.92
CA GLY A 231 -8.84 -24.95 10.43
C GLY A 231 -8.33 -25.02 11.86
N GLU A 232 -7.13 -24.48 12.07
CA GLU A 232 -6.50 -24.43 13.39
C GLU A 232 -6.67 -23.06 14.00
N LYS A 233 -6.84 -23.01 15.32
CA LYS A 233 -6.92 -21.74 16.03
C LYS A 233 -5.57 -21.03 15.97
N TYR A 234 -5.59 -19.76 15.59
CA TYR A 234 -4.43 -18.89 15.65
C TYR A 234 -4.32 -18.31 17.06
N GLU A 235 -3.25 -18.68 17.77
CA GLU A 235 -3.04 -18.29 19.19
C GLU A 235 -1.85 -17.35 19.40
N GLN A 236 -1.25 -16.85 18.33
CA GLN A 236 -0.09 -15.95 18.42
C GLN A 236 -0.53 -14.48 18.61
N GLY A 237 0.46 -13.59 18.78
CA GLY A 237 0.26 -12.14 18.89
C GLY A 237 -0.44 -11.55 17.67
N ARG A 238 -1.28 -10.53 17.87
CA ARG A 238 -2.10 -9.91 16.81
C ARG A 238 -1.50 -8.63 16.25
N ASP A 239 -0.20 -8.42 16.44
CA ASP A 239 0.54 -7.37 15.75
C ASP A 239 0.93 -7.81 14.33
N ILE A 240 1.20 -6.83 13.48
CA ILE A 240 1.44 -7.06 12.04
C ILE A 240 2.63 -7.99 11.80
N ASP A 241 3.72 -7.83 12.55
CA ASP A 241 4.95 -8.59 12.31
C ASP A 241 4.78 -10.06 12.69
N THR A 242 4.02 -10.33 13.76
CA THR A 242 3.65 -11.70 14.16
C THR A 242 2.75 -12.37 13.10
N PHE A 243 1.75 -11.67 12.54
CA PHE A 243 0.96 -12.20 11.42
C PHE A 243 1.80 -12.49 10.19
N VAL A 244 2.65 -11.54 9.79
CA VAL A 244 3.50 -11.70 8.60
C VAL A 244 4.45 -12.87 8.77
N THR A 245 5.06 -13.02 9.94
CA THR A 245 5.94 -14.15 10.27
C THR A 245 5.19 -15.47 10.21
N PHE A 246 3.99 -15.53 10.79
CA PHE A 246 3.15 -16.72 10.77
C PHE A 246 2.79 -17.14 9.35
N ILE A 247 2.30 -16.20 8.52
CA ILE A 247 1.86 -16.49 7.16
C ILE A 247 3.06 -16.88 6.28
N ASN A 248 4.19 -16.17 6.37
CA ASN A 248 5.43 -16.55 5.66
C ASN A 248 5.84 -17.98 5.98
N LYS A 249 5.81 -18.36 7.26
CA LYS A 249 6.18 -19.71 7.70
C LYS A 249 5.23 -20.78 7.17
N ASN A 250 3.92 -20.56 7.27
CA ASN A 250 2.95 -21.61 6.99
C ASN A 250 2.51 -21.69 5.52
N ALA A 251 2.55 -20.57 4.78
CA ALA A 251 2.22 -20.51 3.35
C ALA A 251 3.46 -20.52 2.44
N GLY A 252 4.67 -20.52 3.01
CA GLY A 252 5.93 -20.48 2.25
C GLY A 252 6.20 -19.14 1.55
N THR A 253 5.52 -18.07 1.96
CA THR A 253 5.70 -16.73 1.41
C THR A 253 6.91 -16.02 2.04
N LYS A 254 7.33 -14.92 1.42
CA LYS A 254 8.61 -14.25 1.75
C LYS A 254 8.43 -12.73 1.84
N ARG A 255 7.39 -12.27 2.54
CA ARG A 255 6.99 -10.86 2.62
C ARG A 255 7.52 -10.14 3.85
N VAL A 256 7.67 -8.83 3.74
CA VAL A 256 7.77 -7.90 4.87
C VAL A 256 6.55 -6.98 4.89
N LYS A 257 6.30 -6.32 6.03
CA LYS A 257 5.25 -5.29 6.14
C LYS A 257 5.29 -4.32 4.95
N GLY A 258 4.15 -4.14 4.29
CA GLY A 258 4.03 -3.33 3.07
C GLY A 258 4.21 -4.10 1.76
N GLY A 259 4.31 -5.43 1.83
CA GLY A 259 4.17 -6.35 0.68
C GLY A 259 5.42 -6.57 -0.17
N LYS A 260 6.55 -5.95 0.19
CA LYS A 260 7.84 -6.23 -0.47
C LYS A 260 8.37 -7.61 -0.08
N LEU A 261 9.19 -8.19 -0.95
CA LEU A 261 9.88 -9.44 -0.65
C LEU A 261 11.11 -9.22 0.26
N ILE A 262 11.44 -10.21 1.10
CA ILE A 262 12.70 -10.25 1.85
C ILE A 262 13.91 -10.39 0.92
N GLN A 263 15.10 -10.01 1.40
CA GLN A 263 16.37 -10.06 0.64
C GLN A 263 16.79 -11.47 0.18
N GLY A 264 16.23 -12.53 0.77
CA GLY A 264 16.46 -13.93 0.38
C GLY A 264 15.42 -14.52 -0.59
N ALA A 265 14.43 -13.74 -1.02
CA ALA A 265 13.41 -14.26 -1.95
C ALA A 265 14.01 -14.52 -3.34
N GLY A 266 13.68 -15.68 -3.92
CA GLY A 266 14.23 -16.14 -5.21
C GLY A 266 15.64 -16.75 -5.15
N ARG A 267 16.32 -16.69 -4.00
CA ARG A 267 17.64 -17.30 -3.83
C ARG A 267 17.53 -18.82 -3.62
N ILE A 268 18.48 -19.55 -4.21
CA ILE A 268 18.58 -21.00 -4.15
C ILE A 268 19.97 -21.35 -3.63
N GLU A 269 20.03 -21.95 -2.43
CA GLU A 269 21.27 -22.15 -1.68
C GLU A 269 22.37 -22.86 -2.49
N THR A 270 22.02 -23.94 -3.19
CA THR A 270 22.97 -24.69 -4.02
C THR A 270 23.51 -23.88 -5.20
N LEU A 271 22.69 -23.00 -5.79
CA LEU A 271 23.13 -22.12 -6.89
C LEU A 271 23.89 -20.90 -6.35
N ASP A 272 23.58 -20.42 -5.16
CA ASP A 272 24.33 -19.36 -4.49
C ASP A 272 25.78 -19.77 -4.20
N ALA A 273 25.98 -21.02 -3.75
CA ALA A 273 27.31 -21.56 -3.50
C ALA A 273 28.20 -21.61 -4.76
N ILE A 274 27.58 -21.74 -5.94
CA ILE A 274 28.27 -21.63 -7.23
C ILE A 274 28.46 -20.16 -7.62
N ALA A 275 27.41 -19.35 -7.50
CA ALA A 275 27.39 -17.95 -7.88
C ALA A 275 28.51 -17.14 -7.19
N SER A 276 28.72 -17.35 -5.88
CA SER A 276 29.74 -16.63 -5.11
C SER A 276 31.17 -16.86 -5.63
N LYS A 277 31.45 -18.06 -6.16
CA LYS A 277 32.77 -18.41 -6.72
C LYS A 277 32.90 -18.06 -8.21
N PHE A 278 31.76 -17.84 -8.88
CA PHE A 278 31.70 -17.75 -10.34
C PHE A 278 32.45 -16.53 -10.89
N VAL A 279 32.28 -15.37 -10.26
CA VAL A 279 32.81 -14.10 -10.76
C VAL A 279 34.33 -14.06 -10.68
N GLU A 280 34.93 -14.63 -9.64
CA GLU A 280 36.38 -14.63 -9.44
C GLU A 280 37.09 -15.76 -10.17
N SER A 281 36.37 -16.80 -10.56
CA SER A 281 36.90 -17.96 -11.28
C SER A 281 37.49 -17.62 -12.66
N THR A 282 38.44 -18.46 -13.08
CA THR A 282 39.00 -18.45 -14.45
C THR A 282 37.94 -18.86 -15.48
N LYS A 283 38.21 -18.62 -16.77
CA LYS A 283 37.29 -18.99 -17.85
C LYS A 283 36.93 -20.48 -17.81
N ASP A 284 37.92 -21.36 -17.79
CA ASP A 284 37.71 -22.81 -17.77
C ASP A 284 36.98 -23.27 -16.50
N ALA A 285 37.24 -22.62 -15.35
CA ALA A 285 36.53 -22.91 -14.12
C ALA A 285 35.06 -22.48 -14.20
N ARG A 286 34.75 -21.33 -14.83
CA ARG A 286 33.37 -20.87 -15.04
C ARG A 286 32.57 -21.84 -15.92
N GLU A 287 33.18 -22.42 -16.96
CA GLU A 287 32.50 -23.39 -17.81
C GLU A 287 32.08 -24.65 -17.02
N LYS A 288 32.95 -25.14 -16.12
CA LYS A 288 32.63 -26.26 -15.23
C LYS A 288 31.53 -25.91 -14.22
N LEU A 289 31.66 -24.76 -13.57
CA LEU A 289 30.67 -24.26 -12.61
C LEU A 289 29.29 -24.05 -13.26
N LEU A 290 29.26 -23.57 -14.50
CA LEU A 290 28.01 -23.40 -15.27
C LEU A 290 27.35 -24.76 -15.53
N ALA A 291 28.10 -25.78 -15.94
CA ALA A 291 27.56 -27.12 -16.17
C ALA A 291 26.99 -27.76 -14.89
N GLU A 292 27.67 -27.55 -13.76
CA GLU A 292 27.18 -27.97 -12.44
C GLU A 292 25.88 -27.24 -12.07
N ALA A 293 25.84 -25.91 -12.22
CA ALA A 293 24.65 -25.11 -11.96
C ALA A 293 23.46 -25.53 -12.83
N GLU A 294 23.69 -25.80 -14.13
CA GLU A 294 22.64 -26.28 -15.03
C GLU A 294 22.09 -27.64 -14.63
N THR A 295 22.91 -28.49 -14.01
CA THR A 295 22.48 -29.78 -13.47
C THR A 295 21.60 -29.55 -12.24
N LEU A 296 22.07 -28.75 -11.27
CA LEU A 296 21.30 -28.43 -10.06
C LEU A 296 19.97 -27.73 -10.38
N ALA A 297 19.95 -26.84 -11.37
CA ALA A 297 18.74 -26.15 -11.82
C ALA A 297 17.63 -27.10 -12.34
N LYS A 298 17.98 -28.31 -12.80
CA LYS A 298 17.00 -29.30 -13.24
C LYS A 298 16.26 -29.95 -12.08
N ASP A 299 16.82 -29.94 -10.89
CA ASP A 299 16.27 -30.64 -9.72
C ASP A 299 15.58 -29.71 -8.71
N VAL A 300 15.58 -28.39 -8.95
CA VAL A 300 14.85 -27.45 -8.07
C VAL A 300 13.33 -27.62 -8.17
N ALA A 301 12.62 -27.27 -7.10
CA ALA A 301 11.16 -27.24 -7.04
C ALA A 301 10.55 -26.39 -8.17
N ALA A 302 9.32 -26.72 -8.56
CA ALA A 302 8.65 -26.13 -9.72
C ALA A 302 8.52 -24.60 -9.64
N ASP A 303 8.24 -24.07 -8.46
CA ASP A 303 8.12 -22.65 -8.14
C ASP A 303 9.46 -21.90 -8.23
N LEU A 304 10.58 -22.61 -8.08
CA LEU A 304 11.94 -22.05 -8.17
C LEU A 304 12.54 -22.13 -9.58
N LYS A 305 11.87 -22.76 -10.56
CA LYS A 305 12.41 -22.94 -11.92
C LYS A 305 12.73 -21.63 -12.64
N ALA A 306 11.86 -20.63 -12.52
CA ALA A 306 12.09 -19.32 -13.13
C ALA A 306 13.29 -18.60 -12.51
N ASP A 307 13.47 -18.75 -11.20
CA ASP A 307 14.56 -18.15 -10.45
C ASP A 307 15.89 -18.86 -10.80
N ALA A 308 15.91 -20.20 -10.82
CA ALA A 308 17.06 -20.99 -11.28
C ALA A 308 17.47 -20.66 -12.71
N ALA A 309 16.50 -20.50 -13.63
CA ALA A 309 16.78 -20.10 -15.01
C ALA A 309 17.48 -18.73 -15.08
N PHE A 310 17.18 -17.81 -14.15
CA PHE A 310 17.83 -16.52 -14.08
C PHE A 310 19.29 -16.61 -13.57
N TYR A 311 19.62 -17.52 -12.65
CA TYR A 311 21.02 -17.83 -12.30
C TYR A 311 21.80 -18.28 -13.55
N ILE A 312 21.27 -19.26 -14.28
CA ILE A 312 21.94 -19.82 -15.47
C ILE A 312 22.12 -18.75 -16.54
N LYS A 313 21.10 -17.94 -16.79
CA LYS A 313 21.18 -16.81 -17.73
C LYS A 313 22.28 -15.83 -17.32
N THR A 314 22.37 -15.51 -16.04
CA THR A 314 23.38 -14.60 -15.49
C THR A 314 24.79 -15.16 -15.68
N MET A 315 25.01 -16.43 -15.32
CA MET A 315 26.28 -17.12 -15.53
C MET A 315 26.71 -17.14 -17.00
N LYS A 316 25.80 -17.49 -17.93
CA LYS A 316 26.04 -17.44 -19.38
C LYS A 316 26.43 -16.03 -19.84
N THR A 317 25.72 -15.02 -19.35
CA THR A 317 26.00 -13.63 -19.71
C THR A 317 27.37 -13.16 -19.22
N ILE A 318 27.80 -13.57 -18.02
CA ILE A 318 29.14 -13.26 -17.49
C ILE A 318 30.24 -13.93 -18.33
N VAL A 319 30.01 -15.14 -18.85
CA VAL A 319 30.95 -15.82 -19.76
C VAL A 319 31.08 -15.05 -21.09
N GLU A 320 29.99 -14.47 -21.59
CA GLU A 320 29.96 -13.76 -22.88
C GLU A 320 30.38 -12.27 -22.82
N LYS A 321 29.91 -11.53 -21.80
CA LYS A 321 29.81 -10.05 -21.82
C LYS A 321 30.56 -9.32 -20.70
N SER A 322 31.58 -9.94 -20.08
CA SER A 322 32.42 -9.35 -19.01
C SER A 322 31.70 -9.17 -17.65
N LYS A 323 32.49 -8.93 -16.60
CA LYS A 323 32.07 -8.77 -15.19
C LYS A 323 31.15 -7.55 -14.96
N ASP A 324 31.16 -6.56 -15.85
CA ASP A 324 30.39 -5.31 -15.73
C ASP A 324 28.87 -5.50 -15.85
N TYR A 325 28.43 -6.66 -16.35
CA TYR A 325 27.02 -7.02 -16.45
C TYR A 325 26.31 -7.00 -15.09
N LEU A 326 26.94 -7.51 -14.03
CA LEU A 326 26.31 -7.63 -12.71
C LEU A 326 25.96 -6.26 -12.14
N THR A 327 26.91 -5.32 -12.21
CA THR A 327 26.74 -3.94 -11.71
C THR A 327 25.69 -3.19 -12.51
N SER A 328 25.76 -3.27 -13.84
CA SER A 328 24.83 -2.57 -14.73
C SER A 328 23.40 -3.10 -14.63
N GLU A 329 23.22 -4.43 -14.57
CA GLU A 329 21.90 -5.04 -14.44
C GLU A 329 21.28 -4.80 -13.05
N SER A 330 22.07 -4.88 -11.99
CA SER A 330 21.60 -4.58 -10.63
C SER A 330 21.12 -3.14 -10.51
N ALA A 331 21.87 -2.18 -11.06
CA ALA A 331 21.50 -0.76 -11.08
C ALA A 331 20.21 -0.53 -11.90
N ARG A 332 20.10 -1.18 -13.07
CA ARG A 332 18.92 -1.09 -13.93
C ARG A 332 17.66 -1.60 -13.23
N LEU A 333 17.73 -2.78 -12.61
CA LEU A 333 16.60 -3.37 -11.89
C LEU A 333 16.22 -2.53 -10.66
N SER A 334 17.21 -2.02 -9.93
CA SER A 334 17.00 -1.15 -8.76
C SER A 334 16.24 0.12 -9.13
N LYS A 335 16.56 0.73 -10.27
CA LYS A 335 15.83 1.90 -10.79
C LYS A 335 14.39 1.54 -11.17
N ILE A 336 14.15 0.35 -11.73
CA ILE A 336 12.81 -0.09 -12.13
C ILE A 336 11.91 -0.32 -10.92
N VAL A 337 12.41 -0.96 -9.87
CA VAL A 337 11.61 -1.25 -8.65
C VAL A 337 11.31 0.01 -7.82
N GLN A 338 12.04 1.11 -8.05
CA GLN A 338 11.73 2.42 -7.48
C GLN A 338 10.65 3.18 -8.26
N GLY A 339 10.38 2.79 -9.50
CA GLY A 339 9.34 3.39 -10.34
C GLY A 339 7.96 2.73 -10.17
N THR A 340 7.01 3.13 -11.02
CA THR A 340 5.68 2.52 -11.04
C THR A 340 5.72 1.20 -11.81
N VAL A 341 5.63 0.09 -11.08
CA VAL A 341 5.55 -1.27 -11.62
C VAL A 341 4.43 -2.06 -10.95
N SER A 342 3.81 -2.99 -11.68
CA SER A 342 2.79 -3.88 -11.10
C SER A 342 3.41 -4.80 -10.04
N GLY A 343 2.63 -5.20 -9.03
CA GLY A 343 3.11 -6.03 -7.93
C GLY A 343 3.83 -7.32 -8.38
N LYS A 344 3.26 -8.04 -9.35
CA LYS A 344 3.89 -9.23 -9.94
C LYS A 344 5.26 -8.94 -10.58
N LYS A 345 5.40 -7.81 -11.30
CA LYS A 345 6.69 -7.41 -11.89
C LYS A 345 7.67 -6.93 -10.83
N LEU A 346 7.19 -6.22 -9.81
CA LEU A 346 7.99 -5.80 -8.67
C LEU A 346 8.62 -7.02 -7.97
N ASP A 347 7.85 -8.07 -7.74
CA ASP A 347 8.33 -9.33 -7.16
C ASP A 347 9.38 -10.00 -8.05
N GLU A 348 9.09 -10.12 -9.35
CA GLU A 348 10.03 -10.69 -10.32
C GLU A 348 11.38 -9.95 -10.31
N PHE A 349 11.36 -8.61 -10.37
CA PHE A 349 12.58 -7.81 -10.36
C PHE A 349 13.30 -7.85 -9.02
N THR A 350 12.55 -7.88 -7.91
CA THR A 350 13.14 -8.00 -6.57
C THR A 350 13.87 -9.33 -6.41
N LYS A 351 13.27 -10.45 -6.84
CA LYS A 351 13.94 -11.76 -6.86
C LYS A 351 15.21 -11.73 -7.70
N LYS A 352 15.17 -11.11 -8.89
CA LYS A 352 16.36 -10.96 -9.73
C LYS A 352 17.46 -10.15 -9.05
N ILE A 353 17.13 -9.04 -8.38
CA ILE A 353 18.09 -8.25 -7.60
C ILE A 353 18.73 -9.11 -6.50
N ASN A 354 17.92 -9.87 -5.77
CA ASN A 354 18.40 -10.76 -4.72
C ASN A 354 19.35 -11.84 -5.28
N ILE A 355 19.02 -12.43 -6.44
CA ILE A 355 19.87 -13.41 -7.13
C ILE A 355 21.18 -12.78 -7.59
N LEU A 356 21.16 -11.61 -8.23
CA LEU A 356 22.39 -10.93 -8.66
C LEU A 356 23.32 -10.65 -7.48
N SER A 357 22.75 -10.35 -6.30
CA SER A 357 23.56 -10.10 -5.10
C SER A 357 24.39 -11.30 -4.66
N SER A 358 24.00 -12.54 -4.96
CA SER A 358 24.76 -13.73 -4.55
C SER A 358 26.04 -13.95 -5.35
N PHE A 359 26.18 -13.32 -6.51
CA PHE A 359 27.41 -13.31 -7.30
C PHE A 359 28.49 -12.37 -6.74
N ASN A 360 28.10 -11.46 -5.84
CA ASN A 360 28.98 -10.44 -5.25
C ASN A 360 29.24 -10.69 -3.75
N GLN A 361 28.86 -11.86 -3.23
CA GLN A 361 29.17 -12.25 -1.85
C GLN A 361 30.58 -12.88 -1.85
N SER A 362 31.59 -12.05 -1.61
CA SER A 362 32.96 -12.46 -1.25
C SER A 362 33.04 -12.81 0.23
#